data_AF-A0A512M9J3-F1
#
_entry.id   AF-A0A512M9J3-F1
#
_cell.length_a   1.000
_cell.length_b   1.000
_cell.length_c   1.000
_cell.angle_alpha   90.00
_cell.angle_beta   90.00
_cell.angle_gamma   90.00
#
_symmetry.space_group_name_H-M   'P 1'
#
loop_
_entity.id
_entity.type
_entity.pdbx_description
1 polymer ?
#
loop_
_entity_poly.entity_id
_entity_poly.type
_entity_poly.pdbx_seq_one_letter_code
_entity_poly.pdbx_strand_id
1 'polypeptide(L)'
;MSLRASWKRTKAHLADARRELPAHPLSGEEGGSDSGFQEFIDHNELELALDELEGMATTNATTTHFWVSLRAAAEEMQLDRHRDRYDKIIDRMIDK
;
A
#
# COMPACT_ATOMS: atom_id res chain seq x y z
N MET A 1 -3.85 -16.15 -15.43
CA MET A 1 -4.08 -16.30 -13.98
C MET A 1 -5.54 -15.97 -13.66
N SER A 2 -6.11 -16.47 -12.56
CA SER A 2 -7.49 -16.16 -12.19
C SER A 2 -7.58 -14.88 -11.34
N LEU A 3 -8.73 -14.20 -11.42
CA LEU A 3 -9.02 -12.99 -10.65
C LEU A 3 -8.87 -13.21 -9.14
N ARG A 4 -9.40 -14.33 -8.63
CA ARG A 4 -9.26 -14.71 -7.20
C ARG A 4 -7.82 -14.89 -6.76
N ALA A 5 -6.96 -15.40 -7.64
CA ALA A 5 -5.54 -15.57 -7.33
C ALA A 5 -4.81 -14.21 -7.28
N SER A 6 -5.16 -13.28 -8.18
CA SER A 6 -4.66 -11.90 -8.14
C SER A 6 -5.10 -11.21 -6.84
N TRP A 7 -6.38 -11.24 -6.48
CA TRP A 7 -6.87 -10.65 -5.22
C TRP A 7 -6.14 -11.18 -3.97
N LYS A 8 -5.88 -12.49 -3.92
CA LYS A 8 -5.14 -13.08 -2.81
C LYS A 8 -3.72 -12.52 -2.71
N ARG A 9 -3.03 -12.33 -3.84
CA ARG A 9 -1.67 -11.77 -3.87
C ARG A 9 -1.69 -10.28 -3.52
N THR A 10 -2.63 -9.52 -4.08
CA THR A 10 -2.84 -8.11 -3.71
C THR A 10 -3.02 -7.95 -2.20
N LYS A 11 -3.93 -8.72 -1.58
CA LYS A 11 -4.13 -8.67 -0.11
C LYS A 11 -2.86 -9.02 0.67
N ALA A 12 -2.05 -9.96 0.18
CA ALA A 12 -0.79 -10.31 0.82
C ALA A 12 0.21 -9.15 0.77
N HIS A 13 0.38 -8.52 -0.39
CA HIS A 13 1.23 -7.34 -0.54
C HIS A 13 0.77 -6.15 0.31
N LEU A 14 -0.54 -5.90 0.38
CA LEU A 14 -1.10 -4.87 1.25
C LEU A 14 -0.86 -5.16 2.74
N ALA A 15 -0.98 -6.42 3.16
CA ALA A 15 -0.67 -6.83 4.52
C ALA A 15 0.82 -6.68 4.85
N ASP A 16 1.72 -6.98 3.90
CA ASP A 16 3.16 -6.78 4.06
C ASP A 16 3.50 -5.29 4.17
N ALA A 17 2.91 -4.42 3.34
CA ALA A 17 3.05 -2.97 3.49
C ALA A 17 2.55 -2.51 4.88
N ARG A 18 1.38 -2.95 5.32
CA ARG A 18 0.85 -2.57 6.65
C ARG A 18 1.78 -2.97 7.82
N ARG A 19 2.50 -4.09 7.71
CA ARG A 19 3.44 -4.55 8.75
C ARG A 19 4.70 -3.68 8.88
N GLU A 20 5.04 -2.94 7.83
CA GLU A 20 6.16 -1.99 7.86
C GLU A 20 5.81 -0.70 8.62
N LEU A 21 4.51 -0.44 8.84
CA LEU A 21 4.05 0.66 9.68
C LEU A 21 4.09 0.28 11.17
N PRO A 22 4.14 1.26 12.09
CA PRO A 22 4.03 1.01 13.52
C PRO A 22 2.77 0.20 13.89
N ALA A 23 2.79 -0.43 15.07
CA ALA A 23 1.62 -1.17 15.57
C ALA A 23 0.36 -0.29 15.64
N HIS A 24 0.55 0.97 16.02
CA HIS A 24 -0.48 2.01 16.04
C HIS A 24 -0.06 3.16 15.12
N PRO A 25 -0.28 3.03 13.80
CA PRO A 25 0.08 4.08 12.86
C PRO A 25 -0.83 5.28 13.06
N LEU A 26 -0.29 6.47 12.80
CA LEU A 26 -1.09 7.69 12.73
C LEU A 26 -1.89 7.70 11.43
N SER A 27 -3.07 8.31 11.42
CA SER A 27 -3.76 8.63 10.16
C SER A 27 -2.93 9.61 9.33
N GLY A 28 -3.08 9.59 8.02
CA GLY A 28 -2.47 10.60 7.14
C GLY A 28 -3.11 11.97 7.31
N GLU A 29 -2.34 13.03 7.05
CA GLU A 29 -2.79 14.43 7.22
C GLU A 29 -3.98 14.78 6.32
N GLU A 30 -4.00 14.22 5.10
CA GLU A 30 -5.02 14.48 4.08
C GLU A 30 -5.93 13.27 3.82
N GLY A 31 -5.78 12.19 4.60
CA GLY A 31 -6.54 10.94 4.42
C GLY A 31 -5.70 9.69 4.72
N GLY A 32 -6.36 8.54 4.78
CA GLY A 32 -5.74 7.27 5.13
C GLY A 32 -5.70 7.00 6.63
N SER A 33 -6.18 5.82 7.02
CA SER A 33 -6.33 5.36 8.39
C SER A 33 -6.24 3.84 8.45
N ASP A 34 -5.80 3.31 9.59
CA ASP A 34 -5.72 1.86 9.78
C ASP A 34 -7.10 1.19 9.77
N SER A 35 -8.10 1.88 10.31
CA SER A 35 -9.49 1.40 10.29
C SER A 35 -10.07 1.36 8.87
N GLY A 36 -9.83 2.40 8.06
CA GLY A 36 -10.29 2.45 6.67
C GLY A 36 -9.61 1.38 5.83
N PHE A 37 -8.29 1.18 6.03
CA PHE A 37 -7.56 0.07 5.42
C PHE A 37 -8.24 -1.28 5.70
N GLN A 38 -8.55 -1.58 6.97
CA GLN A 38 -9.16 -2.85 7.35
C GLN A 38 -10.58 -3.01 6.78
N GLU A 39 -11.39 -1.95 6.79
CA GLU A 39 -12.73 -1.95 6.20
C GLU A 39 -12.70 -2.30 4.71
N PHE A 40 -11.81 -1.68 3.95
CA PHE A 40 -11.68 -1.95 2.51
C PHE A 40 -11.12 -3.35 2.21
N ILE A 41 -10.25 -3.89 3.07
CA ILE A 41 -9.79 -5.29 2.96
C ILE A 41 -10.97 -6.26 3.14
N ASP A 42 -11.86 -5.99 4.09
CA ASP A 42 -13.02 -6.83 4.40
C ASP A 42 -14.05 -6.80 3.26
N HIS A 43 -14.24 -5.65 2.61
CA HIS A 43 -15.11 -5.49 1.44
C HIS A 43 -14.45 -5.84 0.09
N ASN A 44 -13.16 -6.20 0.09
CA ASN A 44 -12.39 -6.49 -1.13
C ASN A 44 -12.27 -5.29 -2.08
N GLU A 45 -12.26 -4.07 -1.53
CA GLU A 45 -12.04 -2.80 -2.22
C GLU A 45 -10.54 -2.48 -2.22
N LEU A 46 -9.77 -3.28 -2.98
CA LEU A 46 -8.31 -3.36 -2.80
C LEU A 46 -7.54 -2.11 -3.20
N GLU A 47 -8.04 -1.33 -4.16
CA GLU A 47 -7.43 -0.05 -4.53
C GLU A 47 -7.64 1.01 -3.44
N LEU A 48 -8.82 1.05 -2.81
CA LEU A 48 -9.07 1.94 -1.67
C LEU A 48 -8.21 1.54 -0.45
N ALA A 49 -8.05 0.25 -0.19
CA ALA A 49 -7.13 -0.23 0.84
C ALA A 49 -5.66 0.20 0.56
N LEU A 50 -5.25 0.20 -0.70
CA LEU A 50 -3.94 0.69 -1.11
C LEU A 50 -3.80 2.20 -0.89
N ASP A 51 -4.80 2.98 -1.26
CA ASP A 51 -4.83 4.43 -1.08
C ASP A 51 -4.79 4.82 0.42
N GLU A 52 -5.43 4.06 1.31
CA GLU A 52 -5.35 4.29 2.76
C GLU A 52 -3.91 4.13 3.28
N LEU A 53 -3.18 3.12 2.81
CA LEU A 53 -1.77 2.92 3.17
C LEU A 53 -0.88 4.03 2.59
N GLU A 54 -1.10 4.43 1.33
CA GLU A 54 -0.41 5.58 0.71
C GLU A 54 -0.63 6.87 1.51
N GLY A 55 -1.87 7.12 1.97
CA GLY A 55 -2.21 8.27 2.80
C GLY A 55 -1.49 8.26 4.15
N MET A 56 -1.47 7.12 4.85
CA MET A 56 -0.76 6.98 6.13
C MET A 56 0.75 7.17 6.00
N ALA A 57 1.35 6.93 4.83
CA ALA A 57 2.77 7.15 4.60
C ALA A 57 3.19 8.64 4.68
N THR A 58 2.24 9.57 4.67
CA THR A 58 2.51 11.01 4.83
C THR A 58 2.89 11.40 6.26
N THR A 59 2.39 10.66 7.26
CA THR A 59 2.55 10.97 8.69
C THR A 59 3.38 9.95 9.45
N ASN A 60 3.62 8.78 8.86
CA ASN A 60 4.38 7.71 9.48
C ASN A 60 5.72 7.51 8.76
N ALA A 61 6.74 7.14 9.52
CA ALA A 61 7.99 6.67 8.92
C ALA A 61 7.73 5.39 8.11
N THR A 62 8.22 5.36 6.88
CA THR A 62 8.10 4.21 5.97
C THR A 62 9.47 3.70 5.56
N THR A 63 9.54 2.40 5.26
CA THR A 63 10.74 1.74 4.74
C THR A 63 10.68 1.63 3.22
N THR A 64 11.79 1.31 2.56
CA THR A 64 11.75 0.98 1.13
C THR A 64 10.88 -0.26 0.87
N HIS A 65 10.85 -1.21 1.81
CA HIS A 65 10.05 -2.43 1.70
C HIS A 65 8.53 -2.16 1.72
N PHE A 66 8.10 -1.14 2.46
CA PHE A 66 6.72 -0.63 2.44
C PHE A 66 6.29 -0.27 1.01
N TRP A 67 7.08 0.58 0.34
CA TRP A 67 6.77 1.07 -1.00
C TRP A 67 6.89 -0.02 -2.07
N VAL A 68 7.87 -0.92 -1.95
CA VAL A 68 7.98 -2.10 -2.82
C VAL A 68 6.73 -2.97 -2.72
N SER A 69 6.20 -3.16 -1.51
CA SER A 69 4.98 -3.94 -1.29
C SER A 69 3.74 -3.26 -1.90
N LEU A 70 3.58 -1.94 -1.73
CA LEU A 70 2.50 -1.20 -2.39
C LEU A 70 2.61 -1.25 -3.92
N ARG A 71 3.82 -1.16 -4.47
CA ARG A 71 4.08 -1.29 -5.91
C ARG A 71 3.74 -2.68 -6.45
N ALA A 72 4.01 -3.74 -5.70
CA ALA A 72 3.59 -5.10 -6.05
C ALA A 72 2.06 -5.26 -6.00
N ALA A 73 1.38 -4.68 -5.00
CA ALA A 73 -0.08 -4.66 -4.95
C ALA A 73 -0.69 -3.93 -6.16
N ALA A 74 -0.14 -2.75 -6.52
CA ALA A 74 -0.55 -1.98 -7.69
C ALA A 74 -0.32 -2.75 -9.01
N GLU A 75 0.77 -3.51 -9.11
CA GLU A 75 1.04 -4.37 -10.27
C GLU A 75 0.01 -5.50 -10.44
N GLU A 76 -0.37 -6.17 -9.34
CA GLU A 76 -1.42 -7.20 -9.37
C GLU A 76 -2.78 -6.66 -9.82
N MET A 77 -3.03 -5.37 -9.57
CA MET A 77 -4.25 -4.64 -9.94
C MET A 77 -4.13 -3.87 -11.26
N GLN A 78 -2.97 -3.86 -11.91
CA GLN A 78 -2.70 -3.10 -13.14
C GLN A 78 -2.87 -1.58 -13.00
N LEU A 79 -2.52 -1.02 -11.83
CA LEU A 79 -2.59 0.41 -11.54
C LEU A 79 -1.29 1.11 -11.94
N ASP A 80 -1.10 1.33 -13.24
CA ASP A 80 0.17 1.86 -13.79
C ASP A 80 0.57 3.22 -13.21
N ARG A 81 -0.40 4.10 -12.95
CA ARG A 81 -0.14 5.40 -12.33
C ARG A 81 0.45 5.28 -10.93
N HIS A 82 -0.06 4.36 -10.11
CA HIS A 82 0.47 4.12 -8.77
C HIS A 82 1.86 3.50 -8.84
N ARG A 83 2.08 2.52 -9.74
CA ARG A 83 3.41 1.91 -9.97
C ARG A 83 4.47 2.96 -10.32
N ASP A 84 4.17 3.83 -11.27
CA ASP A 84 5.08 4.92 -11.69
C ASP A 84 5.40 5.91 -10.56
N ARG A 85 4.44 6.19 -9.67
CA ARG A 85 4.68 7.03 -8.49
C ARG A 85 5.60 6.33 -7.50
N TYR A 86 5.32 5.06 -7.20
CA TYR A 86 6.06 4.30 -6.20
C TYR A 86 7.48 3.97 -6.65
N ASP A 87 7.70 3.64 -7.93
CA ASP A 87 9.05 3.42 -8.47
C ASP A 87 9.92 4.68 -8.24
N LYS A 88 9.39 5.88 -8.49
CA LYS A 88 10.11 7.15 -8.22
C LYS A 88 10.40 7.38 -6.74
N ILE A 89 9.54 6.91 -5.83
CA ILE A 89 9.76 7.03 -4.38
C ILE A 89 10.87 6.04 -3.97
N ILE A 90 10.79 4.80 -4.42
CA ILE A 90 11.76 3.74 -4.15
C ILE A 90 13.16 4.16 -4.60
N ASP A 91 13.29 4.66 -5.84
CA ASP A 91 14.58 5.12 -6.38
C ASP A 91 15.20 6.21 -5.49
N ARG A 92 14.40 7.20 -5.08
CA ARG A 92 14.84 8.29 -4.17
C ARG A 92 15.24 7.82 -2.77
N MET A 93 14.74 6.67 -2.33
CA MET A 93 15.07 6.09 -1.02
C MET A 93 16.34 5.24 -1.06
N ILE A 94 16.68 4.66 -2.22
CA ILE A 94 17.90 3.88 -2.43
C ILE A 94 19.11 4.79 -2.63
N ASP A 95 18.92 5.97 -3.23
CA ASP A 95 19.98 6.95 -3.46
C ASP A 95 20.46 7.71 -2.20
N LYS A 96 19.96 7.36 -1.00
CA LYS A 96 20.26 8.02 0.28
C LYS A 96 21.04 7.10 1.22
#